data_AF-D2SEP7-F1
#
_entry.id   AF-D2SEP7-F1
#
_cell.length_a   1.000
_cell.length_b   1.000
_cell.length_c   1.000
_cell.angle_alpha   90.00
_cell.angle_beta   90.00
_cell.angle_gamma   90.00
#
_symmetry.space_group_name_H-M   'P 1'
#
loop_
_entity.id
_entity.type
_entity.pdbx_description
1 polymer ?
#
loop_
_entity_poly.entity_id
_entity_poly.type
_entity_poly.pdbx_seq_one_letter_code
_entity_poly.pdbx_strand_id
1 'polypeptide(L)'
;MRLVIARCSVDYVGRLTAHLPMAPRLLLVKADGSVSVHADDRAYKPLNWMTPPCSFKDELVDGVGTWTVTNKAGEQLIITIESVEHDSSHELGVDPGLQKDGVEAELQRLLALHVETFGAGWSLVRREYPTAIGPVDLLCRDADGTTVAVEVKRRGEIDGVEQLTRYLELLNRDPLLAPVRGVFAAQEIKPQARVLAGDRGIECLTVDYAVLKGTDDPSQRLF
;
A
#
# COMPACT_ATOMS: atom_id res chain seq x y z
N MET A 1 1.76 -22.24 -12.11
CA MET A 1 2.95 -21.69 -11.44
C MET A 1 4.10 -22.65 -11.68
N ARG A 2 5.22 -22.20 -12.25
CA ARG A 2 6.45 -22.99 -12.40
C ARG A 2 7.50 -22.44 -11.43
N LEU A 3 8.13 -23.33 -10.66
CA LEU A 3 9.18 -23.03 -9.71
C LEU A 3 10.46 -23.71 -10.19
N VAL A 4 11.51 -22.91 -10.42
CA VAL A 4 12.80 -23.43 -10.88
C VAL A 4 13.90 -22.97 -9.95
N ILE A 5 14.64 -23.92 -9.37
CA ILE A 5 15.90 -23.64 -8.67
C ILE A 5 17.01 -23.93 -9.67
N ALA A 6 17.77 -22.90 -10.01
CA ALA A 6 18.79 -22.99 -11.03
C ALA A 6 20.01 -22.14 -10.66
N ARG A 7 21.18 -22.60 -11.08
CA ARG A 7 22.38 -21.76 -11.12
C ARG A 7 22.32 -20.91 -12.37
N CYS A 8 22.11 -19.61 -12.20
CA CYS A 8 21.88 -18.70 -13.31
C CYS A 8 22.53 -17.33 -13.09
N SER A 9 22.69 -16.55 -14.16
CA SER A 9 22.91 -15.10 -14.11
C SER A 9 21.70 -14.38 -14.72
N VAL A 10 21.53 -13.10 -14.40
CA VAL A 10 20.39 -12.32 -14.88
C VAL A 10 20.86 -10.97 -15.38
N ASP A 11 20.43 -10.61 -16.58
CA ASP A 11 20.62 -9.29 -17.16
C ASP A 11 19.25 -8.67 -17.44
N TYR A 12 19.02 -7.50 -16.87
CA TYR A 12 17.87 -6.67 -17.21
C TYR A 12 18.31 -5.56 -18.15
N VAL A 13 17.63 -5.47 -19.29
CA VAL A 13 17.87 -4.49 -20.35
C VAL A 13 16.60 -3.68 -20.56
N GLY A 14 16.58 -2.43 -20.10
CA GLY A 14 15.42 -1.56 -20.25
C GLY A 14 15.77 -0.10 -19.99
N ARG A 15 14.91 0.61 -19.24
CA ARG A 15 15.17 1.99 -18.79
C ARG A 15 16.41 2.13 -17.90
N LEU A 16 16.82 1.03 -17.27
CA LEU A 16 18.09 0.88 -16.56
C LEU A 16 18.72 -0.44 -16.96
N THR A 17 20.00 -0.60 -16.68
CA THR A 17 20.70 -1.88 -16.77
C THR A 17 20.91 -2.43 -15.37
N ALA A 18 20.65 -3.71 -15.17
CA ALA A 18 20.96 -4.41 -13.93
C ALA A 18 21.53 -5.79 -14.23
N HIS A 19 22.53 -6.20 -13.46
CA HIS A 19 23.19 -7.49 -13.62
C HIS A 19 23.22 -8.23 -12.28
N LEU A 20 22.82 -9.49 -12.29
CA LEU A 20 22.99 -10.43 -11.19
C LEU A 20 23.99 -11.51 -11.61
N PRO A 21 25.14 -11.64 -10.92
CA PRO A 21 26.19 -12.60 -11.28
C PRO A 21 25.74 -14.04 -11.10
N MET A 22 26.45 -15.01 -11.70
CA MET A 22 26.10 -16.43 -11.62
C MET A 22 25.97 -16.94 -10.17
N ALA A 23 24.78 -17.41 -9.80
CA ALA A 23 24.49 -17.95 -8.48
C ALA A 23 23.24 -18.85 -8.51
N PRO A 24 23.07 -19.77 -7.54
CA PRO A 24 21.79 -20.45 -7.32
C PRO A 24 20.69 -19.45 -6.98
N ARG A 25 19.56 -19.54 -7.65
CA ARG A 25 18.39 -18.67 -7.47
C ARG A 25 17.09 -19.44 -7.60
N LEU A 26 16.05 -18.93 -6.94
CA LEU A 26 14.68 -19.34 -7.18
C LEU A 26 14.06 -18.45 -8.25
N LEU A 27 13.65 -19.06 -9.35
CA LEU A 27 12.90 -18.46 -10.44
C LEU A 27 11.44 -18.86 -10.32
N LEU A 28 10.54 -17.88 -10.28
CA LEU A 28 9.09 -18.11 -10.28
C LEU A 28 8.50 -17.60 -11.59
N VAL A 29 7.77 -18.46 -12.29
CA VAL A 29 6.97 -18.11 -13.48
C VAL A 29 5.50 -18.33 -13.18
N LYS A 30 4.72 -17.25 -13.14
CA LYS A 30 3.28 -17.31 -12.85
C LYS A 30 2.47 -17.52 -14.13
N ALA A 31 1.21 -17.93 -13.95
CA ALA A 31 0.29 -18.16 -15.06
C ALA A 31 -0.08 -16.88 -15.84
N ASP A 32 0.03 -15.71 -15.21
CA ASP A 32 -0.19 -14.41 -15.87
C ASP A 32 1.01 -13.95 -16.72
N GLY A 33 2.11 -14.70 -16.74
CA GLY A 33 3.35 -14.36 -17.43
C GLY A 33 4.32 -13.52 -16.63
N SER A 34 4.04 -13.20 -15.35
CA SER A 34 5.06 -12.60 -14.48
C SER A 34 6.19 -13.58 -14.19
N VAL A 35 7.41 -13.03 -14.17
CA VAL A 35 8.63 -13.75 -13.80
C VAL A 35 9.34 -12.99 -12.69
N SER A 36 9.81 -13.69 -11.67
CA SER A 36 10.56 -13.09 -10.55
C SER A 36 11.74 -13.95 -10.10
N VAL A 37 12.81 -13.28 -9.70
CA VAL A 37 14.11 -13.88 -9.34
C VAL A 37 14.39 -13.60 -7.86
N HIS A 38 14.65 -14.65 -7.08
CA HIS A 38 14.83 -14.59 -5.63
C HIS A 38 16.15 -15.25 -5.19
N ALA A 39 16.65 -14.84 -4.03
CA ALA A 39 17.77 -15.44 -3.31
C ALA A 39 17.45 -15.47 -1.80
N ASP A 40 18.19 -16.26 -1.02
CA ASP A 40 18.00 -16.40 0.43
C ASP A 40 18.48 -15.19 1.26
N ASP A 41 18.81 -14.07 0.62
CA ASP A 41 19.26 -12.86 1.32
C ASP A 41 18.09 -12.10 1.98
N ARG A 42 18.40 -11.02 2.71
CA ARG A 42 17.45 -10.32 3.59
C ARG A 42 16.33 -9.56 2.85
N ALA A 43 16.21 -9.65 1.53
CA ALA A 43 15.15 -8.99 0.79
C ALA A 43 13.87 -9.84 0.77
N TYR A 44 12.78 -9.34 1.38
CA TYR A 44 11.44 -9.91 1.19
C TYR A 44 10.92 -9.75 -0.25
N LYS A 45 11.58 -8.91 -1.06
CA LYS A 45 11.24 -8.63 -2.45
C LYS A 45 12.14 -9.43 -3.38
N PRO A 46 11.65 -9.80 -4.58
CA PRO A 46 12.52 -10.34 -5.62
C PRO A 46 13.66 -9.36 -5.95
N LEU A 47 14.83 -9.90 -6.30
CA LEU A 47 16.00 -9.15 -6.74
C LEU A 47 15.77 -8.50 -8.11
N ASN A 48 15.02 -9.18 -8.98
CA ASN A 48 14.59 -8.68 -10.28
C ASN A 48 13.28 -9.35 -10.71
N TRP A 49 12.44 -8.65 -11.47
CA TRP A 49 11.15 -9.18 -11.91
C TRP A 49 10.64 -8.50 -13.17
N MET A 50 9.72 -9.17 -13.84
CA MET A 50 8.94 -8.61 -14.94
C MET A 50 7.45 -8.81 -14.66
N THR A 51 6.67 -7.73 -14.78
CA THR A 51 5.22 -7.72 -14.54
C THR A 51 4.48 -7.87 -15.87
N PRO A 52 3.38 -8.64 -15.91
CA PRO A 52 2.60 -8.81 -17.12
C PRO A 52 2.03 -7.49 -17.65
N PRO A 53 1.70 -7.44 -18.95
CA PRO A 53 1.84 -8.56 -19.90
C PRO A 53 3.27 -8.70 -20.43
N CYS A 54 3.74 -9.94 -20.51
CA CYS A 54 5.06 -10.30 -21.02
C CYS A 54 4.97 -11.45 -22.02
N SER A 55 5.91 -11.50 -22.97
CA SER A 55 6.23 -12.72 -23.69
C SER A 55 7.34 -13.47 -22.96
N PHE A 56 7.29 -14.79 -23.02
CA PHE A 56 8.28 -15.69 -22.41
C PHE A 56 8.85 -16.61 -23.48
N LYS A 57 10.17 -16.55 -23.69
CA LYS A 57 10.89 -17.42 -24.60
C LYS A 57 11.80 -18.34 -23.79
N ASP A 58 11.51 -19.64 -23.85
CA ASP A 58 12.27 -20.71 -23.20
C ASP A 58 13.20 -21.36 -24.24
N GLU A 59 14.51 -21.17 -24.11
CA GLU A 59 15.51 -21.75 -25.01
C GLU A 59 16.47 -22.68 -24.24
N LEU A 60 15.96 -23.40 -23.24
CA LEU A 60 16.74 -24.43 -22.55
C LEU A 60 16.84 -25.72 -23.37
N VAL A 61 18.04 -26.29 -23.38
CA VAL A 61 18.35 -27.64 -23.85
C VAL A 61 19.00 -28.38 -22.69
N ASP A 62 18.39 -29.48 -22.26
CA ASP A 62 18.86 -30.28 -21.11
C ASP A 62 19.12 -29.46 -19.83
N GLY A 63 18.30 -28.43 -19.59
CA GLY A 63 18.40 -27.57 -18.41
C GLY A 63 19.48 -26.48 -18.51
N VAL A 64 20.07 -26.27 -19.68
CA VAL A 64 21.08 -25.23 -19.94
C VAL A 64 20.62 -24.33 -21.08
N GLY A 65 20.83 -23.03 -20.96
CA GLY A 65 20.46 -22.08 -22.02
C GLY A 65 19.94 -20.77 -21.46
N THR A 66 18.97 -20.18 -22.14
CA THR A 66 18.50 -18.83 -21.82
C THR A 66 16.98 -18.76 -21.78
N TRP A 67 16.47 -18.06 -20.77
CA TRP A 67 15.11 -17.53 -20.78
C TRP A 67 15.14 -16.05 -21.08
N THR A 68 14.23 -15.61 -21.94
CA THR A 68 14.03 -14.18 -22.23
C THR A 68 12.58 -13.80 -21.97
N VAL A 69 12.38 -12.85 -21.06
CA VAL A 69 11.07 -12.29 -20.73
C VAL A 69 11.01 -10.87 -21.25
N THR A 70 10.07 -10.54 -22.14
CA THR A 70 9.97 -9.20 -22.75
C THR A 70 8.63 -8.56 -22.39
N ASN A 71 8.64 -7.34 -21.87
CA ASN A 71 7.41 -6.58 -21.59
C ASN A 71 6.94 -5.76 -22.80
N LYS A 72 5.77 -5.10 -22.67
CA LYS A 72 5.21 -4.24 -23.72
C LYS A 72 6.08 -3.06 -24.15
N ALA A 73 7.00 -2.60 -23.29
CA ALA A 73 7.92 -1.52 -23.60
C ALA A 73 9.20 -2.01 -24.30
N GLY A 74 9.32 -3.33 -24.55
CA GLY A 74 10.51 -3.93 -25.14
C GLY A 74 11.65 -4.16 -24.16
N GLU A 75 11.44 -3.95 -22.86
CA GLU A 75 12.44 -4.25 -21.83
C GLU A 75 12.54 -5.76 -21.63
N GLN A 76 13.75 -6.25 -21.40
CA GLN A 76 14.06 -7.68 -21.33
C GLN A 76 14.64 -8.07 -19.98
N LEU A 77 14.16 -9.19 -19.44
CA LEU A 77 14.81 -9.96 -18.38
C LEU A 77 15.40 -11.21 -19.02
N ILE A 78 16.72 -11.24 -19.17
CA ILE A 78 17.48 -12.33 -19.77
C ILE A 78 18.09 -13.15 -18.63
N ILE A 79 17.72 -14.42 -18.52
CA ILE A 79 18.18 -15.32 -17.47
C ILE A 79 19.00 -16.42 -18.15
N THR A 80 20.31 -16.40 -17.95
CA THR A 80 21.23 -17.43 -18.47
C THR A 80 21.39 -18.51 -17.42
N ILE A 81 20.97 -19.73 -17.75
CA ILE A 81 20.92 -20.88 -16.85
C ILE A 81 22.06 -21.84 -17.19
N GLU A 82 22.94 -22.08 -16.21
CA GLU A 82 24.05 -23.03 -16.29
C GLU A 82 23.62 -24.44 -15.89
N SER A 83 22.75 -24.56 -14.89
CA SER A 83 22.17 -25.84 -14.48
C SER A 83 20.84 -25.64 -13.76
N VAL A 84 19.96 -26.63 -13.90
CA VAL A 84 18.69 -26.71 -13.17
C VAL A 84 18.82 -27.78 -12.08
N GLU A 85 18.57 -27.40 -10.84
CA GLU A 85 18.57 -28.28 -9.67
C GLU A 85 17.15 -28.78 -9.35
N HIS A 86 16.14 -27.96 -9.65
CA HIS A 86 14.74 -28.30 -9.44
C HIS A 86 13.87 -27.58 -10.47
N ASP A 87 12.90 -28.28 -11.06
CA ASP A 87 11.86 -27.69 -11.92
C ASP A 87 10.53 -28.40 -11.65
N SER A 88 9.55 -27.65 -11.13
CA SER A 88 8.22 -28.18 -10.87
C SER A 88 7.12 -27.19 -11.28
N SER A 89 5.97 -27.74 -11.67
CA SER A 89 4.81 -26.96 -12.09
C SER A 89 3.57 -27.36 -11.28
N HIS A 90 2.82 -26.35 -10.84
CA HIS A 90 1.65 -26.49 -9.98
C HIS A 90 0.51 -25.59 -10.44
N GLU A 91 -0.72 -26.10 -10.39
CA GLU A 91 -1.94 -25.29 -10.52
C GLU A 91 -2.37 -24.79 -9.15
N LEU A 92 -2.47 -23.46 -9.00
CA LEU A 92 -2.89 -22.84 -7.73
C LEU A 92 -4.40 -22.60 -7.66
N GLY A 93 -5.14 -22.88 -8.74
CA GLY A 93 -6.58 -22.64 -8.85
C GLY A 93 -6.94 -21.15 -8.94
N VAL A 94 -8.21 -20.87 -8.67
CA VAL A 94 -8.75 -19.50 -8.63
C VAL A 94 -8.37 -18.88 -7.29
N ASP A 95 -7.65 -17.75 -7.32
CA ASP A 95 -7.36 -16.98 -6.11
C ASP A 95 -8.67 -16.34 -5.60
N PRO A 96 -9.11 -16.64 -4.36
CA PRO A 96 -10.26 -15.95 -3.76
C PRO A 96 -9.96 -14.46 -3.48
N GLY A 97 -8.71 -14.04 -3.65
CA GLY A 97 -8.26 -12.68 -3.44
C GLY A 97 -7.77 -12.48 -2.01
N LEU A 98 -6.80 -11.58 -1.86
CA LEU A 98 -6.34 -11.13 -0.55
C LEU A 98 -7.49 -10.43 0.17
N GLN A 99 -8.01 -11.06 1.23
CA GLN A 99 -8.93 -10.40 2.15
C GLN A 99 -8.13 -9.43 3.03
N LYS A 100 -8.14 -8.16 2.64
CA LYS A 100 -7.66 -7.09 3.52
C LYS A 100 -8.78 -6.79 4.50
N ASP A 101 -8.52 -7.01 5.78
CA ASP A 101 -9.39 -6.55 6.86
C ASP A 101 -9.69 -5.07 6.65
N GLY A 102 -10.92 -4.75 6.26
CA GLY A 102 -11.41 -3.40 5.98
C GLY A 102 -11.51 -2.50 7.21
N VAL A 103 -10.66 -2.75 8.22
CA VAL A 103 -10.65 -2.06 9.50
C VAL A 103 -10.45 -0.57 9.31
N GLU A 104 -9.70 -0.11 8.32
CA GLU A 104 -9.53 1.33 8.06
C GLU A 104 -10.79 1.97 7.47
N ALA A 105 -11.38 1.35 6.45
CA ALA A 105 -12.64 1.81 5.87
C ALA A 105 -13.79 1.79 6.90
N GLU A 106 -13.82 0.76 7.74
CA GLU A 106 -14.78 0.65 8.84
C GLU A 106 -14.49 1.64 9.97
N LEU A 107 -13.22 1.86 10.33
CA LEU A 107 -12.84 2.85 11.32
C LEU A 107 -13.19 4.27 10.86
N GLN A 108 -12.97 4.58 9.58
CA GLN A 108 -13.42 5.82 8.95
C GLN A 108 -14.94 5.96 9.04
N ARG A 109 -15.70 4.90 8.70
CA ARG A 109 -17.17 4.89 8.79
C ARG A 109 -17.66 5.12 10.23
N LEU A 110 -17.07 4.43 11.21
CA LEU A 110 -17.43 4.56 12.62
C LEU A 110 -17.08 5.94 13.17
N LEU A 111 -15.92 6.50 12.84
CA LEU A 111 -15.55 7.86 13.26
C LEU A 111 -16.41 8.93 12.60
N ALA A 112 -16.88 8.70 11.37
CA ALA A 112 -17.86 9.57 10.73
C ALA A 112 -19.23 9.53 11.44
N LEU A 113 -19.65 8.34 11.89
CA LEU A 113 -20.91 8.14 12.61
C LEU A 113 -20.86 8.70 14.04
N HIS A 114 -19.72 8.54 14.70
CA HIS A 114 -19.46 9.00 16.06
C HIS A 114 -18.45 10.15 16.04
N VAL A 115 -18.72 11.18 15.24
CA VAL A 115 -17.82 12.34 15.06
C VAL A 115 -17.52 13.07 16.37
N GLU A 116 -18.39 12.94 17.37
CA GLU A 116 -18.15 13.44 18.73
C GLU A 116 -16.96 12.79 19.44
N THR A 117 -16.42 11.68 18.92
CA THR A 117 -15.15 11.08 19.38
C THR A 117 -13.99 12.06 19.29
N PHE A 118 -14.05 13.02 18.35
CA PHE A 118 -13.05 14.08 18.22
C PHE A 118 -13.28 15.24 19.21
N GLY A 119 -14.50 15.37 19.76
CA GLY A 119 -14.88 16.39 20.71
C GLY A 119 -16.37 16.72 20.65
N ALA A 120 -16.93 17.22 21.75
CA ALA A 120 -18.31 17.66 21.80
C ALA A 120 -18.55 18.81 20.81
N GLY A 121 -19.70 18.81 20.11
CA GLY A 121 -20.05 19.84 19.14
C GLY A 121 -19.37 19.69 17.77
N TRP A 122 -18.56 18.65 17.56
CA TRP A 122 -18.03 18.35 16.23
C TRP A 122 -19.13 17.86 15.29
N SER A 123 -18.97 18.17 14.01
CA SER A 123 -19.88 17.71 12.96
C SER A 123 -19.10 17.25 11.73
N LEU A 124 -19.63 16.23 11.07
CA LEU A 124 -19.08 15.72 9.81
C LEU A 124 -19.52 16.62 8.66
N VAL A 125 -18.56 17.12 7.87
CA VAL A 125 -18.86 17.78 6.59
C VAL A 125 -19.02 16.72 5.51
N ARG A 126 -18.02 15.85 5.36
CA ARG A 126 -17.99 14.83 4.30
C ARG A 126 -16.94 13.75 4.57
N ARG A 127 -17.28 12.51 4.22
CA ARG A 127 -16.31 11.41 4.09
C ARG A 127 -15.66 11.42 2.71
N GLU A 128 -14.40 11.02 2.65
CA GLU A 128 -13.61 10.97 1.41
C GLU A 128 -13.71 12.30 0.66
N TYR A 129 -13.41 13.40 1.36
CA TYR A 129 -13.52 14.74 0.77
C TYR A 129 -12.49 14.88 -0.35
N PRO A 130 -12.93 15.16 -1.61
CA PRO A 130 -12.05 15.09 -2.76
C PRO A 130 -11.01 16.21 -2.75
N THR A 131 -9.76 15.87 -3.07
CA THR A 131 -8.69 16.83 -3.37
C THR A 131 -7.99 16.47 -4.69
N ALA A 132 -7.11 17.35 -5.17
CA ALA A 132 -6.36 17.12 -6.41
C ALA A 132 -5.40 15.91 -6.34
N ILE A 133 -5.03 15.44 -5.15
CA ILE A 133 -4.08 14.32 -4.96
C ILE A 133 -4.75 13.09 -4.33
N GLY A 134 -6.07 13.03 -4.35
CA GLY A 134 -6.87 11.98 -3.72
C GLY A 134 -7.73 12.50 -2.56
N PRO A 135 -8.67 11.70 -2.04
CA PRO A 135 -9.55 12.14 -0.98
C PRO A 135 -8.85 12.19 0.38
N VAL A 136 -9.22 13.14 1.23
CA VAL A 136 -8.96 13.06 2.68
C VAL A 136 -10.07 12.26 3.35
N ASP A 137 -9.74 11.44 4.35
CA ASP A 137 -10.69 10.49 4.95
C ASP A 137 -11.95 11.15 5.48
N LEU A 138 -11.81 12.16 6.35
CA LEU A 138 -12.93 12.95 6.87
C LEU A 138 -12.59 14.44 6.78
N LEU A 139 -13.56 15.23 6.35
CA LEU A 139 -13.59 16.66 6.61
C LEU A 139 -14.69 16.94 7.63
N CYS A 140 -14.33 17.64 8.69
CA CYS A 140 -15.20 17.95 9.83
C CYS A 140 -15.20 19.44 10.13
N ARG A 141 -16.15 19.85 10.97
CA ARG A 141 -16.14 21.13 11.69
C ARG A 141 -16.05 20.84 13.17
N ASP A 142 -15.15 21.51 13.87
CA ASP A 142 -15.11 21.46 15.34
C ASP A 142 -16.22 22.33 15.96
N ALA A 143 -16.25 22.39 17.30
CA ALA A 143 -17.25 23.15 18.06
C ALA A 143 -17.26 24.66 17.75
N ASP A 144 -16.11 25.22 17.33
CA ASP A 144 -15.96 26.63 16.97
C ASP A 144 -16.25 26.87 15.47
N GLY A 145 -16.62 25.81 14.73
CA GLY A 145 -16.85 25.85 13.29
C GLY A 145 -15.57 25.89 12.45
N THR A 146 -14.40 25.62 13.02
CA THR A 146 -13.14 25.56 12.27
C THR A 146 -13.10 24.26 11.46
N THR A 147 -12.59 24.32 10.23
CA THR A 147 -12.44 23.15 9.37
C THR A 147 -11.33 22.25 9.90
N VAL A 148 -11.60 20.95 10.00
CA VAL A 148 -10.61 19.94 10.41
C VAL A 148 -10.55 18.81 9.39
N ALA A 149 -9.36 18.56 8.86
CA ALA A 149 -9.06 17.41 8.04
C ALA A 149 -8.57 16.26 8.94
N VAL A 150 -9.21 15.10 8.87
CA VAL A 150 -8.83 13.91 9.63
C VAL A 150 -8.33 12.85 8.67
N GLU A 151 -7.14 12.31 8.94
CA GLU A 151 -6.61 11.11 8.29
C GLU A 151 -6.70 9.93 9.26
N VAL A 152 -7.25 8.81 8.81
CA VAL A 152 -7.57 7.64 9.64
C VAL A 152 -6.68 6.46 9.25
N LYS A 153 -5.96 5.89 10.21
CA LYS A 153 -5.16 4.67 10.01
C LYS A 153 -5.50 3.60 11.03
N ARG A 154 -5.33 2.32 10.69
CA ARG A 154 -5.35 1.26 11.70
C ARG A 154 -4.09 1.36 12.55
N ARG A 155 -2.93 1.47 11.90
CA ARG A 155 -1.62 1.73 12.51
C ARG A 155 -1.03 2.99 11.89
N GLY A 156 -0.91 4.04 12.70
CA GLY A 156 -0.35 5.32 12.31
C GLY A 156 1.17 5.28 12.23
N GLU A 157 1.69 5.41 11.01
CA GLU A 157 3.11 5.52 10.70
C GLU A 157 3.43 6.88 10.05
N ILE A 158 4.71 7.10 9.69
CA ILE A 158 5.18 8.39 9.13
C ILE A 158 4.48 8.74 7.83
N ASP A 159 4.19 7.73 7.00
CA ASP A 159 3.53 7.89 5.71
C ASP A 159 2.15 8.56 5.82
N GLY A 160 1.36 8.21 6.86
CA GLY A 160 0.07 8.83 7.14
C GLY A 160 0.17 10.30 7.54
N VAL A 161 1.22 10.67 8.29
CA VAL A 161 1.46 12.08 8.67
C VAL A 161 1.89 12.90 7.46
N GLU A 162 2.79 12.37 6.63
CA GLU A 162 3.20 13.00 5.37
C GLU A 162 2.02 13.15 4.40
N GLN A 163 1.12 12.16 4.36
CA GLN A 163 -0.10 12.22 3.58
C GLN A 163 -1.02 13.36 4.06
N LEU A 164 -1.32 13.43 5.36
CA LEU A 164 -2.14 14.50 5.92
C LEU A 164 -1.50 15.88 5.73
N THR A 165 -0.18 16.00 5.86
CA THR A 165 0.55 17.25 5.62
C THR A 165 0.30 17.78 4.21
N ARG A 166 0.39 16.92 3.19
CA ARG A 166 0.09 17.31 1.79
C ARG A 166 -1.36 17.74 1.59
N TYR A 167 -2.32 17.09 2.26
CA TYR A 167 -3.72 17.52 2.21
C TYR A 167 -3.90 18.90 2.85
N LEU A 168 -3.31 19.14 4.02
CA LEU A 168 -3.40 20.43 4.69
C LEU A 168 -2.83 21.57 3.85
N GLU A 169 -1.70 21.35 3.17
CA GLU A 169 -1.12 22.33 2.25
C GLU A 169 -2.04 22.70 1.09
N LEU A 170 -2.84 21.74 0.60
CA LEU A 170 -3.80 21.98 -0.48
C LEU A 170 -5.09 22.61 0.03
N LEU A 171 -5.67 22.08 1.10
CA LEU A 171 -6.93 22.53 1.66
C LEU A 171 -6.83 23.95 2.22
N ASN A 172 -5.67 24.33 2.79
CA ASN A 172 -5.44 25.70 3.26
C ASN A 172 -5.25 26.73 2.13
N ARG A 173 -5.19 26.31 0.86
CA ARG A 173 -5.21 27.25 -0.28
C ARG A 173 -6.63 27.67 -0.67
N ASP A 174 -7.65 26.94 -0.22
CA ASP A 174 -9.05 27.27 -0.46
C ASP A 174 -9.55 28.23 0.63
N PRO A 175 -9.86 29.51 0.31
CA PRO A 175 -10.34 30.49 1.29
C PRO A 175 -11.69 30.12 1.92
N LEU A 176 -12.47 29.22 1.31
CA LEU A 176 -13.76 28.76 1.87
C LEU A 176 -13.57 27.72 2.98
N LEU A 177 -12.42 27.05 3.00
CA LEU A 177 -12.07 26.04 3.99
C LEU A 177 -11.09 26.56 5.02
N ALA A 178 -10.13 27.40 4.61
CA ALA A 178 -9.08 27.91 5.46
C ALA A 178 -9.62 28.74 6.64
N PRO A 179 -9.00 28.63 7.84
CA PRO A 179 -7.91 27.72 8.18
C PRO A 179 -8.39 26.27 8.37
N VAL A 180 -7.58 25.31 7.90
CA VAL A 180 -7.82 23.87 8.05
C VAL A 180 -6.77 23.28 8.99
N ARG A 181 -7.22 22.71 10.11
CA ARG A 181 -6.38 21.97 11.07
C ARG A 181 -6.32 20.49 10.71
N GLY A 182 -5.27 19.80 11.15
CA GLY A 182 -5.10 18.36 10.94
C GLY A 182 -5.28 17.53 12.21
N VAL A 183 -6.00 16.42 12.11
CA VAL A 183 -6.03 15.36 13.12
C VAL A 183 -5.59 14.04 12.47
N PHE A 184 -4.61 13.38 13.06
CA PHE A 184 -4.19 12.03 12.70
C PHE A 184 -4.76 11.04 13.69
N ALA A 185 -5.77 10.27 13.25
CA ALA A 185 -6.53 9.33 14.09
C ALA A 185 -6.13 7.89 13.79
N ALA A 186 -5.71 7.12 14.81
CA ALA A 186 -5.41 5.70 14.63
C ALA A 186 -5.60 4.86 15.89
N GLN A 187 -5.75 3.54 15.76
CA GLN A 187 -5.82 2.65 16.93
C GLN A 187 -4.47 2.56 17.65
N GLU A 188 -3.38 2.64 16.90
CA GLU A 188 -2.02 2.69 17.41
C GLU A 188 -1.23 3.73 16.60
N ILE A 189 -0.53 4.65 17.24
CA ILE A 189 0.35 5.62 16.56
C ILE A 189 1.79 5.37 17.01
N LYS A 190 2.69 5.11 16.06
CA LYS A 190 4.11 4.88 16.36
C LYS A 190 4.77 6.16 16.92
N PRO A 191 5.71 6.05 17.88
CA PRO A 191 6.34 7.22 18.51
C PRO A 191 6.92 8.23 17.51
N GLN A 192 7.61 7.75 16.47
CA GLN A 192 8.19 8.61 15.43
C GLN A 192 7.14 9.37 14.61
N ALA A 193 5.98 8.75 14.35
CA ALA A 193 4.88 9.41 13.66
C ALA A 193 4.26 10.50 14.54
N ARG A 194 4.10 10.23 15.84
CA ARG A 194 3.60 11.23 16.81
C ARG A 194 4.54 12.44 16.93
N VAL A 195 5.85 12.22 16.95
CA VAL A 195 6.85 13.30 16.95
C VAL A 195 6.73 14.15 15.69
N LEU A 196 6.67 13.52 14.51
CA LEU A 196 6.54 14.25 13.24
C LEU A 196 5.21 15.01 13.15
N ALA A 197 4.11 14.40 13.57
CA ALA A 197 2.81 15.07 13.57
C ALA A 197 2.82 16.33 14.45
N GLY A 198 3.40 16.24 15.66
CA GLY A 198 3.57 17.39 16.54
C GLY A 198 4.40 18.52 15.91
N ASP A 199 5.51 18.18 15.26
CA ASP A 199 6.36 19.15 14.53
C ASP A 199 5.59 19.87 13.40
N ARG A 200 4.62 19.19 12.77
CA ARG A 200 3.75 19.74 11.73
C ARG A 200 2.47 20.42 12.25
N GLY A 201 2.29 20.52 13.57
CA GLY A 201 1.07 21.07 14.17
C GLY A 201 -0.18 20.20 13.95
N ILE A 202 0.01 18.90 13.71
CA ILE A 202 -1.06 17.92 13.54
C ILE A 202 -1.34 17.25 14.89
N GLU A 203 -2.60 17.28 15.31
CA GLU A 203 -3.05 16.64 16.53
C GLU A 203 -3.15 15.12 16.35
N CYS A 204 -2.71 14.34 17.33
CA CYS A 204 -2.77 12.87 17.27
C CYS A 204 -3.86 12.34 18.19
N LEU A 205 -4.84 11.62 17.63
CA LEU A 205 -5.90 10.97 18.39
C LEU A 205 -5.74 9.45 18.33
N THR A 206 -5.67 8.80 19.49
CA THR A 206 -5.71 7.34 19.57
C THR A 206 -7.16 6.89 19.80
N VAL A 207 -7.68 6.04 18.92
CA VAL A 207 -9.10 5.65 18.89
C VAL A 207 -9.28 4.19 19.31
N ASP A 208 -10.27 3.93 20.16
CA ASP A 208 -10.62 2.57 20.56
C ASP A 208 -11.69 2.00 19.62
N TYR A 209 -11.28 1.06 18.78
CA TYR A 209 -12.17 0.43 17.80
C TYR A 209 -13.28 -0.40 18.45
N ALA A 210 -13.04 -1.02 19.61
CA ALA A 210 -14.05 -1.81 20.29
C ALA A 210 -15.17 -0.91 20.84
N VAL A 211 -14.79 0.24 21.41
CA VAL A 211 -15.75 1.26 21.87
C VAL A 211 -16.56 1.80 20.68
N LEU A 212 -15.89 2.21 19.60
CA LEU A 212 -16.57 2.72 18.40
C LEU A 212 -17.56 1.71 17.81
N LYS A 213 -17.20 0.43 17.76
CA LYS A 213 -18.07 -0.62 17.22
C LYS A 213 -19.25 -0.95 18.14
N GLY A 214 -19.08 -0.81 19.46
CA GLY A 214 -20.11 -1.07 20.46
C GLY A 214 -21.02 0.13 20.76
N THR A 215 -20.79 1.28 20.12
CA THR A 215 -21.61 2.47 20.32
C THR A 215 -22.84 2.39 19.41
N ASP A 216 -24.04 2.47 19.98
CA ASP A 216 -25.28 2.48 19.20
C ASP A 216 -25.29 3.64 18.19
N ASP A 217 -25.83 3.39 16.99
CA ASP A 217 -26.01 4.39 15.95
C ASP A 217 -26.86 5.56 16.49
N PRO A 218 -26.30 6.79 16.61
CA PRO A 218 -27.02 7.93 17.14
C PRO A 218 -28.29 8.25 16.32
N SER A 219 -28.31 7.91 15.02
CA SER A 219 -29.46 8.12 14.15
C SER A 219 -30.63 7.15 14.41
N GLN A 220 -30.39 6.08 15.17
CA GLN A 220 -31.43 5.12 15.58
C GLN A 220 -32.09 5.48 16.92
N ARG A 221 -31.58 6.50 17.62
CA ARG A 221 -32.23 7.06 18.82
C ARG A 221 -33.34 8.02 18.38
N LEU A 222 -34.49 7.46 18.01
CA LEU A 222 -35.74 8.21 17.91
C LEU A 222 -36.06 8.83 19.29
N PHE A 223 -36.44 10.11 19.26
CA PHE A 223 -36.79 10.97 20.41
C PHE A 223 -37.52 10.25 21.56
#